data_AF-A0A9J7FL39-F1
#
_entry.id   AF-A0A9J7FL39-F1
#
_cell.length_a   1.000
_cell.length_b   1.000
_cell.length_c   1.000
_cell.angle_alpha   90.00
_cell.angle_beta   90.00
_cell.angle_gamma   90.00
#
_symmetry.space_group_name_H-M   'P 1'
#
loop_
_entity.id
_entity.type
_entity.pdbx_description
1 polymer ?
#
loop_
_entity_poly.entity_id
_entity_poly.type
_entity_poly.pdbx_seq_one_letter_code
_entity_poly.pdbx_strand_id
1 'polypeptide(L)'
;MRKGELFDYLTEKVALSEKETRSIMRSLLEAVNFLHANNIVHRDLKPENILLDDNMQIRLSDFGFSCHLEPGEKLRELCGTPGYLAPEILKCSMDETHPGYGKEVDLWACGVILFTLLAGSPPFWHRRQILMLRMIMEGQYQFSSPEWDDRSSTVKDLISKLLQVDPEERLTAEQALQHPFFERCEGSQSWNLTPRQKFRVAVWTILAAGRVALSTHRLRPLTKNSLLRDPYALRPVRRLIDNCAFRLYGHWVKKGEQQNRAALFQHQPPRSFPIMATEEEGDSNTITEDEAALVLA
;
A
#
# COMPACT_ATOMS: atom_id res chain seq x y z
N MET A 1 6.26 3.00 -23.20
CA MET A 1 6.25 2.31 -21.90
C MET A 1 4.82 1.83 -21.68
N ARG A 2 4.52 0.55 -21.87
CA ARG A 2 3.13 0.03 -21.93
C ARG A 2 2.54 -0.27 -20.56
N LYS A 3 3.38 -0.42 -19.52
CA LYS A 3 2.95 -0.65 -18.13
C LYS A 3 2.69 0.62 -17.33
N GLY A 4 2.81 1.81 -17.95
CA GLY A 4 2.53 3.09 -17.29
C GLY A 4 3.60 3.49 -16.30
N GLU A 5 3.17 4.15 -15.23
CA GLU A 5 4.00 4.73 -14.18
C GLU A 5 4.32 3.70 -13.08
N LEU A 6 5.48 3.86 -12.42
CA LEU A 6 5.85 3.06 -11.26
C LEU A 6 4.87 3.29 -10.09
N PHE A 7 4.27 4.48 -10.02
CA PHE A 7 3.22 4.79 -9.04
C PHE A 7 1.98 3.89 -9.21
N ASP A 8 1.49 3.73 -10.44
CA ASP A 8 0.34 2.86 -10.73
C ASP A 8 0.67 1.40 -10.40
N TYR A 9 1.87 0.96 -10.77
CA TYR A 9 2.35 -0.40 -10.47
C TYR A 9 2.44 -0.65 -8.95
N LEU A 10 2.93 0.33 -8.18
CA LEU A 10 2.97 0.24 -6.72
C LEU A 10 1.56 0.21 -6.14
N THR A 11 0.64 1.02 -6.66
CA THR A 11 -0.76 1.06 -6.21
C THR A 11 -1.46 -0.29 -6.43
N GLU A 12 -1.20 -0.96 -7.55
CA GLU A 12 -1.72 -2.31 -7.82
C GLU A 12 -1.14 -3.36 -6.86
N LYS A 13 0.17 -3.27 -6.56
CA LYS A 13 0.89 -4.25 -5.73
C LYS A 13 0.83 -3.98 -4.23
N VAL A 14 0.43 -2.78 -3.82
CA VAL A 14 0.51 -2.24 -2.45
C VAL A 14 1.95 -2.03 -1.96
N ALA A 15 2.80 -3.04 -2.06
CA ALA A 15 4.23 -2.96 -1.72
C ALA A 15 5.03 -3.98 -2.54
N LEU A 16 6.31 -3.69 -2.81
CA LEU A 16 7.17 -4.54 -3.62
C LEU A 16 8.07 -5.45 -2.77
N SER A 17 8.53 -6.54 -3.38
CA SER A 17 9.56 -7.38 -2.79
C SER A 17 10.92 -6.68 -2.82
N GLU A 18 11.84 -7.04 -1.91
CA GLU A 18 13.22 -6.49 -1.95
C GLU A 18 13.93 -6.85 -3.26
N LYS A 19 13.61 -8.00 -3.86
CA LYS A 19 14.20 -8.43 -5.13
C LYS A 19 13.80 -7.50 -6.28
N GLU A 20 12.51 -7.19 -6.41
CA GLU A 20 12.02 -6.27 -7.44
C GLU A 20 12.52 -4.85 -7.17
N THR A 21 12.41 -4.40 -5.92
CA THR A 21 12.89 -3.08 -5.48
C THR A 21 14.37 -2.89 -5.79
N ARG A 22 15.20 -3.90 -5.55
CA ARG A 22 16.63 -3.87 -5.90
C ARG A 22 16.87 -3.65 -7.39
N SER A 23 16.10 -4.31 -8.26
CA SER A 23 16.24 -4.15 -9.71
C SER A 23 15.85 -2.75 -10.17
N ILE A 24 14.73 -2.24 -9.65
CA ILE A 24 14.22 -0.90 -9.95
C ILE A 24 15.22 0.15 -9.46
N MET A 25 15.63 0.08 -8.18
CA MET A 25 16.54 1.06 -7.59
C MET A 25 17.93 1.05 -8.20
N ARG A 26 18.46 -0.11 -8.61
CA ARG A 26 19.75 -0.15 -9.31
C ARG A 26 19.68 0.67 -10.59
N SER A 27 18.67 0.42 -11.41
CA SER A 27 18.46 1.13 -12.67
C SER A 27 18.21 2.63 -12.44
N LEU A 28 17.52 2.99 -11.35
CA LEU A 28 17.27 4.40 -10.99
C LEU A 28 18.55 5.10 -10.60
N LEU A 29 19.36 4.49 -9.72
CA LEU A 29 20.63 5.05 -9.30
C LEU A 29 21.64 5.12 -10.45
N GLU A 30 21.65 4.16 -11.38
CA GLU A 30 22.44 4.22 -12.61
C GLU A 30 22.04 5.42 -13.48
N ALA A 31 20.74 5.66 -13.65
CA ALA A 31 20.24 6.82 -14.38
C ALA A 31 20.60 8.14 -13.69
N VAL A 32 20.43 8.23 -12.38
CA VAL A 32 20.80 9.43 -11.59
C VAL A 32 22.31 9.67 -11.66
N ASN A 33 23.13 8.62 -11.52
CA ASN A 33 24.57 8.72 -11.65
C ASN A 33 24.98 9.26 -13.03
N PHE A 34 24.33 8.78 -14.09
CA PHE A 34 24.54 9.29 -15.44
C PHE A 34 24.17 10.78 -15.56
N LEU A 35 23.04 11.23 -15.00
CA LEU A 35 22.67 12.65 -15.01
C LEU A 35 23.70 13.50 -14.26
N HIS A 36 24.10 13.04 -13.07
CA HIS A 36 25.04 13.77 -12.22
C HIS A 36 26.43 13.86 -12.84
N ALA A 37 26.88 12.82 -13.55
CA ALA A 37 28.12 12.83 -14.33
C ALA A 37 28.07 13.84 -15.50
N ASN A 38 26.88 14.14 -16.03
CA ASN A 38 26.65 15.15 -17.06
C ASN A 38 26.23 16.50 -16.48
N ASN A 39 26.47 16.74 -15.18
CA ASN A 39 26.11 17.99 -14.49
C ASN A 39 24.63 18.36 -14.56
N ILE A 40 23.74 17.36 -14.68
CA ILE A 40 22.29 17.56 -14.68
C ILE A 40 21.73 17.12 -13.32
N VAL A 41 20.87 17.94 -12.73
CA VAL A 41 20.09 17.60 -11.53
C VAL A 41 18.62 17.49 -11.92
N HIS A 42 17.94 16.43 -11.49
CA HIS A 42 16.56 16.18 -11.90
C HIS A 42 15.55 17.04 -11.14
N ARG A 43 15.70 17.15 -9.81
CA ARG A 43 14.89 17.96 -8.86
C ARG A 43 13.43 17.55 -8.64
N ASP A 44 12.86 16.66 -9.45
CA ASP A 44 11.51 16.10 -9.23
C ASP A 44 11.45 14.58 -9.40
N LEU A 45 12.37 13.84 -8.76
CA LEU A 45 12.31 12.38 -8.75
C LEU A 45 11.17 11.88 -7.87
N LYS A 46 10.26 11.11 -8.47
CA LYS A 46 9.11 10.48 -7.81
C LYS A 46 8.60 9.28 -8.64
N PRO A 47 7.85 8.33 -8.06
CA PRO A 47 7.35 7.15 -8.78
C PRO A 47 6.51 7.48 -10.03
N GLU A 48 5.81 8.60 -10.05
CA GLU A 48 5.03 9.09 -11.20
C GLU A 48 5.94 9.42 -12.40
N ASN A 49 7.16 9.89 -12.14
CA ASN A 49 8.15 10.27 -13.16
C ASN A 49 9.05 9.09 -13.57
N ILE A 50 8.75 7.87 -13.11
CA ILE A 50 9.48 6.65 -13.45
C ILE A 50 8.54 5.73 -14.21
N LEU A 51 8.81 5.52 -15.50
CA LEU A 51 7.99 4.69 -16.36
C LEU A 51 8.47 3.24 -16.36
N LEU A 52 7.56 2.29 -16.56
CA LEU A 52 7.86 0.85 -16.68
C LEU A 52 7.58 0.30 -18.08
N ASP A 53 8.51 -0.52 -18.60
CA ASP A 53 8.29 -1.31 -19.81
C ASP A 53 7.74 -2.73 -19.51
N ASP A 54 7.46 -3.49 -20.57
CA ASP A 54 6.91 -4.85 -20.45
C ASP A 54 7.87 -5.80 -19.69
N ASN A 55 9.17 -5.51 -19.72
CA ASN A 55 10.26 -6.25 -19.13
C ASN A 55 10.63 -5.76 -17.71
N MET A 56 9.80 -4.90 -17.10
CA MET A 56 10.05 -4.29 -15.78
C MET A 56 11.35 -3.45 -15.74
N GLN A 57 11.83 -2.97 -16.88
CA GLN A 57 12.89 -1.98 -16.92
C GLN A 57 12.29 -0.60 -16.76
N ILE A 58 12.97 0.24 -15.98
CA ILE A 58 12.53 1.60 -15.77
C ILE A 58 13.13 2.54 -16.80
N ARG A 59 12.43 3.65 -17.08
CA ARG A 59 13.04 4.84 -17.69
C ARG A 59 12.58 6.05 -16.93
N LEU A 60 13.53 6.94 -16.64
CA LEU A 60 13.22 8.23 -16.06
C LEU A 60 12.58 9.16 -17.10
N SER A 61 11.61 9.94 -16.68
CA SER A 61 10.89 10.91 -17.50
C SER A 61 10.67 12.22 -16.74
N ASP A 62 10.13 13.21 -17.44
CA ASP A 62 9.77 14.53 -16.92
C ASP A 62 10.95 15.34 -16.34
N PHE A 63 11.73 15.90 -17.25
CA PHE A 63 12.85 16.79 -16.96
C PHE A 63 12.42 18.26 -16.85
N GLY A 64 11.13 18.56 -16.63
CA GLY A 64 10.61 19.92 -16.60
C GLY A 64 11.23 20.82 -15.53
N PHE A 65 11.68 20.23 -14.42
CA PHE A 65 12.43 20.91 -13.37
C PHE A 65 13.94 20.67 -13.44
N SER A 66 14.43 19.92 -14.42
CA SER A 66 15.86 19.62 -14.48
C SER A 66 16.67 20.84 -14.92
N CYS A 67 17.89 20.96 -14.41
CA CYS A 67 18.81 22.04 -14.80
C CYS A 67 20.26 21.55 -14.84
N HIS A 68 21.08 22.29 -15.57
CA HIS A 68 22.53 22.13 -15.50
C HIS A 68 23.04 22.78 -14.21
N LEU A 69 23.99 22.12 -13.55
CA LEU A 69 24.63 22.61 -12.33
C LEU A 69 26.13 22.34 -12.43
N GLU A 70 26.91 23.39 -12.63
CA GLU A 70 28.36 23.24 -12.71
C GLU A 70 28.94 22.81 -11.35
N PRO A 71 30.10 22.12 -11.34
CA PRO A 71 30.76 21.76 -10.10
C PRO A 71 31.02 22.98 -9.21
N GLY A 72 30.48 22.95 -7.99
CA GLY A 72 30.61 24.03 -6.99
C GLY A 72 29.48 25.06 -7.02
N GLU A 73 28.62 25.06 -8.04
CA GLU A 73 27.42 25.88 -8.05
C GLU A 73 26.35 25.30 -7.12
N LYS A 74 25.47 26.17 -6.63
CA LYS A 74 24.35 25.81 -5.76
C LYS A 74 23.06 26.48 -6.23
N LEU A 75 21.97 25.76 -6.07
CA LEU A 75 20.62 26.18 -6.42
C LEU A 75 19.86 26.63 -5.17
N ARG A 76 18.86 27.49 -5.37
CA ARG A 76 18.01 28.02 -4.28
C ARG A 76 16.52 27.96 -4.57
N GLU A 77 16.16 27.68 -5.83
CA GLU A 77 14.78 27.64 -6.28
C GLU A 77 14.01 26.51 -5.57
N LEU A 78 12.85 26.83 -4.99
CA LEU A 78 11.95 25.84 -4.42
C LEU A 78 11.08 25.24 -5.54
N CYS A 79 11.46 24.06 -6.03
CA CYS A 79 10.70 23.31 -7.03
C CYS A 79 10.65 21.82 -6.70
N GLY A 80 9.69 21.10 -7.28
CA GLY A 80 9.49 19.67 -7.08
C GLY A 80 8.32 19.33 -6.15
N THR A 81 8.09 18.04 -5.97
CA THR A 81 6.93 17.52 -5.24
C THR A 81 7.19 17.46 -3.73
N PRO A 82 6.35 18.09 -2.86
CA PRO A 82 6.65 18.29 -1.43
C PRO A 82 7.07 17.07 -0.62
N GLY A 83 6.55 15.87 -0.91
CA GLY A 83 6.89 14.64 -0.18
C GLY A 83 8.29 14.07 -0.50
N TYR A 84 8.92 14.55 -1.58
CA TYR A 84 10.23 14.10 -2.06
C TYR A 84 11.30 15.19 -1.93
N LEU A 85 10.94 16.39 -1.44
CA LEU A 85 11.88 17.49 -1.25
C LEU A 85 12.89 17.16 -0.16
N ALA A 86 14.15 17.47 -0.42
CA ALA A 86 15.24 17.32 0.55
C ALA A 86 15.21 18.45 1.60
N PRO A 87 15.72 18.20 2.83
CA PRO A 87 15.73 19.18 3.91
C PRO A 87 16.41 20.50 3.56
N GLU A 88 17.50 20.45 2.79
CA GLU A 88 18.27 21.61 2.35
C GLU A 88 17.52 22.52 1.37
N ILE A 89 16.60 21.98 0.55
CA ILE A 89 15.72 22.80 -0.31
C ILE A 89 14.77 23.62 0.56
N LEU A 90 14.22 23.01 1.62
CA LEU A 90 13.31 23.69 2.54
C LEU A 90 14.07 24.74 3.36
N LYS A 91 15.26 24.39 3.88
CA LYS A 91 16.11 25.31 4.63
C LYS A 91 16.51 26.52 3.79
N CYS A 92 16.94 26.31 2.54
CA CYS A 92 17.37 27.44 1.69
C CYS A 92 16.24 28.38 1.27
N SER A 93 14.99 27.87 1.24
CA SER A 93 13.81 28.70 0.97
C SER A 93 13.36 29.50 2.18
N MET A 94 13.72 29.10 3.41
CA MET A 94 13.35 29.77 4.65
C MET A 94 14.46 30.69 5.18
N ASP A 95 15.71 30.38 4.89
CA ASP A 95 16.90 31.09 5.33
C ASP A 95 17.73 31.57 4.13
N GLU A 96 17.77 32.88 3.93
CA GLU A 96 18.55 33.51 2.86
C GLU A 96 20.06 33.32 3.03
N THR A 97 20.55 33.05 4.24
CA THR A 97 21.98 32.84 4.49
C THR A 97 22.47 31.43 4.14
N HIS A 98 21.56 30.47 3.94
CA HIS A 98 21.91 29.10 3.57
C HIS A 98 22.62 29.07 2.20
N PRO A 99 23.67 28.25 1.99
CA PRO A 99 24.45 28.23 0.75
C PRO A 99 23.68 27.71 -0.48
N GLY A 100 22.56 27.02 -0.26
CA GLY A 100 21.73 26.40 -1.31
C GLY A 100 21.87 24.87 -1.32
N TYR A 101 21.43 24.24 -2.40
CA TYR A 101 21.46 22.79 -2.59
C TYR A 101 22.12 22.40 -3.92
N GLY A 102 22.52 21.14 -4.06
CA GLY A 102 23.15 20.62 -5.27
C GLY A 102 22.50 19.33 -5.76
N LYS A 103 23.33 18.42 -6.30
CA LYS A 103 22.89 17.14 -6.88
C LYS A 103 22.36 16.16 -5.82
N GLU A 104 22.73 16.38 -4.56
CA GLU A 104 22.43 15.51 -3.42
C GLU A 104 20.93 15.38 -3.15
N VAL A 105 20.11 16.35 -3.61
CA VAL A 105 18.65 16.34 -3.46
C VAL A 105 17.99 15.17 -4.19
N ASP A 106 18.56 14.74 -5.32
CA ASP A 106 18.04 13.60 -6.08
C ASP A 106 18.25 12.30 -5.28
N LEU A 107 19.30 12.21 -4.46
CA LEU A 107 19.58 11.02 -3.64
C LEU A 107 18.65 10.92 -2.43
N TRP A 108 18.24 12.06 -1.87
CA TRP A 108 17.16 12.09 -0.88
C TRP A 108 15.86 11.54 -1.48
N ALA A 109 15.49 12.02 -2.66
CA ALA A 109 14.30 11.55 -3.36
C ALA A 109 14.37 10.05 -3.69
N CYS A 110 15.54 9.53 -4.10
CA CYS A 110 15.78 8.09 -4.23
C CYS A 110 15.56 7.33 -2.91
N GLY A 111 15.97 7.89 -1.77
CA GLY A 111 15.70 7.32 -0.45
C GLY A 111 14.20 7.26 -0.13
N VAL A 112 13.46 8.33 -0.44
CA VAL A 112 12.00 8.40 -0.27
C VAL A 112 11.31 7.36 -1.18
N ILE A 113 11.74 7.22 -2.43
CA ILE A 113 11.22 6.22 -3.36
C ILE A 113 11.50 4.81 -2.84
N LEU A 114 12.74 4.50 -2.44
CA LEU A 114 13.10 3.18 -1.89
C LEU A 114 12.24 2.82 -0.68
N PHE A 115 12.06 3.76 0.26
CA PHE A 115 11.18 3.55 1.41
C PHE A 115 9.75 3.23 0.94
N THR A 116 9.22 4.05 0.03
CA THR A 116 7.83 3.97 -0.45
C THR A 116 7.56 2.66 -1.20
N LEU A 117 8.51 2.18 -2.01
CA LEU A 117 8.39 0.91 -2.73
C LEU A 117 8.28 -0.30 -1.78
N LEU A 118 8.93 -0.24 -0.61
CA LEU A 118 8.94 -1.35 0.36
C LEU A 118 7.80 -1.28 1.36
N ALA A 119 7.45 -0.08 1.82
CA ALA A 119 6.38 0.14 2.80
C ALA A 119 5.00 0.26 2.16
N GLY A 120 4.92 0.67 0.89
CA GLY A 120 3.65 1.07 0.25
C GLY A 120 3.14 2.44 0.68
N SER A 121 3.88 3.15 1.54
CA SER A 121 3.56 4.47 2.06
C SER A 121 4.83 5.32 2.18
N PRO A 122 4.72 6.66 2.02
CA PRO A 122 5.87 7.54 2.10
C PRO A 122 6.40 7.66 3.55
N PRO A 123 7.72 7.87 3.74
CA PRO A 123 8.33 8.01 5.06
C PRO A 123 7.86 9.27 5.81
N PHE A 124 7.55 10.33 5.08
CA PHE A 124 7.08 11.60 5.62
C PHE A 124 5.67 11.86 5.11
N TRP A 125 4.69 11.82 6.02
CA TRP A 125 3.32 12.14 5.66
C TRP A 125 2.57 12.73 6.84
N HIS A 126 1.83 13.79 6.55
CA HIS A 126 0.90 14.37 7.51
C HIS A 126 -0.21 15.12 6.76
N ARG A 127 -1.45 15.09 7.28
CA ARG A 127 -2.61 15.78 6.68
C ARG A 127 -2.38 17.29 6.49
N ARG A 128 -1.64 17.90 7.43
CA ARG A 128 -1.18 19.30 7.34
C ARG A 128 0.23 19.33 6.74
N GLN A 129 0.37 19.92 5.54
CA GLN A 129 1.64 20.00 4.81
C GLN A 129 2.77 20.59 5.65
N ILE A 130 2.51 21.64 6.43
CA ILE A 130 3.54 22.26 7.29
C ILE A 130 4.18 21.29 8.30
N LEU A 131 3.41 20.32 8.81
CA LEU A 131 3.94 19.31 9.73
C LEU A 131 4.74 18.24 8.98
N MET A 132 4.34 17.88 7.77
CA MET A 132 5.13 17.00 6.90
C MET A 132 6.48 17.64 6.53
N LEU A 133 6.49 18.93 6.16
CA LEU A 133 7.72 19.67 5.89
C LEU A 133 8.64 19.71 7.11
N ARG A 134 8.08 19.88 8.31
CA ARG A 134 8.84 19.79 9.56
C ARG A 134 9.47 18.40 9.76
N MET A 135 8.71 17.33 9.53
CA MET A 135 9.24 15.95 9.61
C MET A 135 10.41 15.73 8.63
N ILE A 136 10.30 16.26 7.41
CA ILE A 136 11.37 16.23 6.42
C ILE A 136 12.61 16.97 6.94
N MET A 137 12.44 18.23 7.41
CA MET A 137 13.55 19.04 7.92
C MET A 137 14.28 18.41 9.10
N GLU A 138 13.54 17.71 9.97
CA GLU A 138 14.08 16.99 11.14
C GLU A 138 14.56 15.57 10.80
N GLY A 139 14.34 15.08 9.56
CA GLY A 139 14.68 13.71 9.16
C GLY A 139 13.93 12.63 9.95
N GLN A 140 12.74 12.93 10.47
CA GLN A 140 11.99 12.03 11.33
C GLN A 140 11.12 11.07 10.51
N TYR A 141 11.61 9.86 10.33
CA TYR A 141 10.86 8.72 9.80
C TYR A 141 11.11 7.49 10.70
N GLN A 142 10.26 6.48 10.56
CA GLN A 142 10.35 5.26 11.36
C GLN A 142 10.08 4.01 10.54
N PHE A 143 10.81 2.94 10.85
CA PHE A 143 10.58 1.61 10.31
C PHE A 143 9.53 0.86 11.15
N SER A 144 8.28 1.28 11.03
CA SER A 144 7.16 0.76 11.84
C SER A 144 6.80 -0.69 11.51
N SER A 145 6.40 -1.43 12.54
CA SER A 145 5.68 -2.70 12.37
C SER A 145 4.25 -2.43 11.91
N PRO A 146 3.64 -3.31 11.08
CA PRO A 146 4.16 -4.61 10.64
C PRO A 146 5.00 -4.60 9.34
N GLU A 147 5.00 -3.50 8.58
CA GLU A 147 5.53 -3.45 7.20
C GLU A 147 7.04 -3.71 7.13
N TRP A 148 7.76 -3.30 8.17
CA TRP A 148 9.23 -3.38 8.23
C TRP A 148 9.77 -4.59 9.02
N ASP A 149 8.90 -5.43 9.59
CA ASP A 149 9.32 -6.57 10.43
C ASP A 149 10.10 -7.62 9.64
N ASP A 150 9.72 -7.83 8.37
CA ASP A 150 10.27 -8.87 7.50
C ASP A 150 11.31 -8.32 6.49
N ARG A 151 11.64 -7.02 6.58
CA ARG A 151 12.64 -6.36 5.71
C ARG A 151 14.04 -6.45 6.29
N SER A 152 15.02 -6.71 5.43
CA SER A 152 16.42 -6.89 5.80
C SER A 152 17.00 -5.64 6.48
N SER A 153 17.94 -5.83 7.41
CA SER A 153 18.69 -4.70 7.98
C SER A 153 19.51 -3.99 6.91
N THR A 154 19.97 -4.71 5.89
CA THR A 154 20.73 -4.18 4.75
C THR A 154 19.97 -3.11 3.98
N VAL A 155 18.67 -3.31 3.72
CA VAL A 155 17.89 -2.29 3.00
C VAL A 155 17.54 -1.10 3.90
N LYS A 156 17.32 -1.33 5.19
CA LYS A 156 17.14 -0.26 6.18
C LYS A 156 18.39 0.61 6.29
N ASP A 157 19.58 0.01 6.29
CA ASP A 157 20.86 0.73 6.27
C ASP A 157 21.02 1.62 5.03
N LEU A 158 20.70 1.09 3.83
CA LEU A 158 20.72 1.89 2.60
C LEU A 158 19.76 3.08 2.67
N ILE A 159 18.53 2.88 3.16
CA ILE A 159 17.55 3.94 3.33
C ILE A 159 18.09 5.00 4.29
N SER A 160 18.65 4.61 5.43
CA SER A 160 19.19 5.54 6.41
C SER A 160 20.30 6.42 5.85
N LYS A 161 21.17 5.84 5.00
CA LYS A 161 22.26 6.58 4.36
C LYS A 161 21.82 7.47 3.19
N LEU A 162 20.66 7.21 2.58
CA LEU A 162 20.05 8.07 1.57
C LEU A 162 19.18 9.18 2.19
N LEU A 163 18.46 8.88 3.27
CA LEU A 163 17.65 9.82 4.04
C LEU A 163 18.45 10.54 5.14
N GLN A 164 19.70 10.86 4.83
CA GLN A 164 20.57 11.65 5.70
C GLN A 164 20.28 13.14 5.53
N VAL A 165 20.02 13.84 6.64
CA VAL A 165 19.63 15.26 6.63
C VAL A 165 20.76 16.16 6.16
N ASP A 166 21.98 15.83 6.57
CA ASP A 166 23.19 16.50 6.08
C ASP A 166 23.51 16.01 4.66
N PRO A 167 23.51 16.88 3.63
CA PRO A 167 23.82 16.49 2.26
C PRO A 167 25.24 15.95 2.08
N GLU A 168 26.21 16.37 2.91
CA GLU A 168 27.61 15.94 2.78
C GLU A 168 27.82 14.50 3.27
N GLU A 169 27.04 14.08 4.27
CA GLU A 169 27.03 12.72 4.81
C GLU A 169 26.12 11.78 4.01
N ARG A 170 25.33 12.32 3.07
CA ARG A 170 24.41 11.54 2.23
C ARG A 170 25.19 10.83 1.13
N LEU A 171 24.86 9.56 0.88
CA LEU A 171 25.52 8.80 -0.18
C LEU A 171 25.31 9.43 -1.55
N THR A 172 26.37 9.42 -2.36
CA THR A 172 26.27 9.68 -3.80
C THR A 172 25.65 8.49 -4.53
N ALA A 173 25.21 8.69 -5.78
CA ALA A 173 24.67 7.60 -6.59
C ALA A 173 25.69 6.47 -6.81
N GLU A 174 26.95 6.81 -7.03
CA GLU A 174 28.05 5.84 -7.16
C GLU A 174 28.25 5.03 -5.87
N GLN A 175 28.32 5.70 -4.72
CA GLN A 175 28.47 5.01 -3.42
C GLN A 175 27.25 4.14 -3.10
N ALA A 176 26.04 4.62 -3.42
CA ALA A 176 24.81 3.86 -3.22
C ALA A 176 24.79 2.58 -4.08
N LEU A 177 25.27 2.63 -5.34
CA LEU A 177 25.38 1.46 -6.21
C LEU A 177 26.36 0.40 -5.69
N GLN A 178 27.39 0.81 -4.96
CA GLN A 178 28.37 -0.07 -4.31
C GLN A 178 27.87 -0.66 -2.98
N HIS A 179 26.67 -0.28 -2.52
CA HIS A 179 26.13 -0.76 -1.27
C HIS A 179 25.85 -2.28 -1.29
N PRO A 180 26.05 -3.03 -0.18
CA PRO A 180 25.79 -4.47 -0.11
C PRO A 180 24.37 -4.89 -0.49
N PHE A 181 23.41 -3.97 -0.45
CA PHE A 181 22.06 -4.21 -0.94
C PHE A 181 22.03 -4.58 -2.44
N PHE A 182 22.97 -4.07 -3.23
CA PHE A 182 23.08 -4.33 -4.67
C PHE A 182 24.10 -5.43 -5.02
N GLU A 183 24.81 -6.01 -4.07
CA GLU A 183 25.67 -7.16 -4.34
C GLU A 183 24.85 -8.39 -4.76
N ARG A 184 25.39 -9.20 -5.69
CA ARG A 184 24.78 -10.48 -6.06
C ARG A 184 24.91 -11.44 -4.87
N CYS A 185 23.78 -11.88 -4.32
CA CYS A 185 23.74 -13.02 -3.40
C CYS A 185 24.15 -14.31 -4.14
N GLU A 186 25.44 -14.57 -4.25
CA GLU A 186 25.98 -15.91 -4.50
C GLU A 186 26.29 -16.55 -3.15
N GLY A 187 25.30 -17.22 -2.54
CA GLY A 187 25.57 -18.03 -1.35
C GLY A 187 24.40 -18.12 -0.37
N SER A 188 23.94 -19.36 -0.16
CA SER A 188 23.19 -19.90 0.98
C SER A 188 22.91 -18.90 2.12
N GLN A 189 21.73 -18.27 2.09
CA GLN A 189 21.19 -17.58 3.28
C GLN A 189 20.92 -18.64 4.36
N SER A 190 21.73 -18.66 5.42
CA SER A 190 21.31 -19.27 6.67
C SER A 190 20.15 -18.44 7.22
N TRP A 191 18.97 -19.04 7.33
CA TRP A 191 17.77 -18.37 7.82
C TRP A 191 17.93 -18.03 9.30
N ASN A 192 18.58 -16.90 9.61
CA ASN A 192 18.62 -16.35 10.96
C ASN A 192 17.32 -15.60 11.24
N LEU A 193 16.24 -16.36 11.45
CA LEU A 193 14.95 -15.80 11.83
C LEU A 193 15.03 -15.20 13.24
N THR A 194 14.52 -14.00 13.41
CA THR A 194 14.34 -13.39 14.74
C THR A 194 13.37 -14.23 15.60
N PRO A 195 13.40 -14.15 16.94
CA PRO A 195 12.46 -14.89 17.79
C PRO A 195 10.98 -14.65 17.42
N ARG A 196 10.64 -13.42 17.02
CA ARG A 196 9.29 -13.08 16.53
C ARG A 196 8.96 -13.78 15.21
N GLN A 197 9.90 -13.81 14.26
CA GLN A 197 9.73 -14.53 12.99
C GLN A 197 9.64 -16.05 13.21
N LYS A 198 10.46 -16.62 14.10
CA LYS A 198 10.37 -18.04 14.50
C LYS A 198 8.99 -18.37 15.08
N PHE A 199 8.50 -17.51 15.97
CA PHE A 199 7.15 -17.66 16.54
C PHE A 199 6.07 -17.57 15.47
N ARG A 200 6.12 -16.56 14.57
CA ARG A 200 5.17 -16.44 13.46
C ARG A 200 5.19 -17.69 12.58
N VAL A 201 6.36 -18.11 12.12
CA VAL A 201 6.51 -19.33 11.30
C VAL A 201 5.95 -20.55 12.01
N ALA A 202 6.18 -20.71 13.31
CA ALA A 202 5.58 -21.79 14.09
C ALA A 202 4.04 -21.70 14.10
N VAL A 203 3.47 -20.52 14.34
CA VAL A 203 2.01 -20.29 14.30
C VAL A 203 1.44 -20.60 12.91
N TRP A 204 2.05 -20.10 11.84
CA TRP A 204 1.63 -20.39 10.46
C TRP A 204 1.72 -21.88 10.14
N THR A 205 2.79 -22.56 10.59
CA THR A 205 2.98 -24.00 10.39
C THR A 205 1.90 -24.79 11.12
N ILE A 206 1.59 -24.43 12.37
CA ILE A 206 0.51 -25.08 13.14
C ILE A 206 -0.85 -24.82 12.50
N LEU A 207 -1.14 -23.59 12.06
CA LEU A 207 -2.39 -23.26 11.39
C LEU A 207 -2.53 -23.98 10.05
N ALA A 208 -1.45 -24.07 9.28
CA ALA A 208 -1.41 -24.79 8.01
C ALA A 208 -1.56 -26.31 8.23
N ALA A 209 -0.84 -26.90 9.17
CA ALA A 209 -0.95 -28.30 9.54
C ALA A 209 -2.36 -28.62 10.07
N GLY A 210 -2.94 -27.74 10.90
CA GLY A 210 -4.31 -27.84 11.37
C GLY A 210 -5.31 -27.76 10.22
N ARG A 211 -5.14 -26.85 9.26
CA ARG A 211 -5.98 -26.79 8.05
C ARG A 211 -5.86 -28.05 7.21
N VAL A 212 -4.65 -28.57 7.01
CA VAL A 212 -4.42 -29.81 6.23
C VAL A 212 -5.04 -31.02 6.95
N ALA A 213 -4.80 -31.19 8.25
CA ALA A 213 -5.35 -32.28 9.05
C ALA A 213 -6.89 -32.23 9.18
N LEU A 214 -7.47 -31.03 9.26
CA LEU A 214 -8.92 -30.85 9.24
C LEU A 214 -9.50 -31.02 7.82
N SER A 215 -8.74 -30.69 6.78
CA SER A 215 -9.14 -30.87 5.38
C SER A 215 -9.16 -32.34 4.97
N THR A 216 -8.18 -33.14 5.43
CA THR A 216 -8.15 -34.59 5.18
C THR A 216 -9.33 -35.32 5.86
N HIS A 217 -9.85 -34.79 6.97
CA HIS A 217 -11.04 -35.33 7.64
C HIS A 217 -12.38 -34.81 7.12
N ARG A 218 -12.43 -33.73 6.33
CA ARG A 218 -13.69 -33.08 5.91
C ARG A 218 -14.04 -33.18 4.43
N LEU A 219 -13.15 -33.66 3.57
CA LEU A 219 -13.45 -33.81 2.15
C LEU A 219 -13.95 -35.23 1.86
N ARG A 220 -15.27 -35.45 1.97
CA ARG A 220 -15.90 -36.57 1.24
C ARG A 220 -15.80 -36.24 -0.26
N PRO A 221 -15.19 -37.11 -1.10
CA PRO A 221 -15.16 -36.86 -2.53
C PRO A 221 -16.59 -36.77 -3.06
N LEU A 222 -16.91 -35.69 -3.76
CA LEU A 222 -18.21 -35.55 -4.44
C LEU A 222 -18.27 -36.59 -5.57
N THR A 223 -19.11 -37.60 -5.41
CA THR A 223 -19.42 -38.54 -6.50
C THR A 223 -20.59 -38.04 -7.33
N LYS A 224 -20.57 -38.31 -8.64
CA LYS A 224 -21.62 -37.91 -9.59
C LYS A 224 -23.02 -38.39 -9.14
N ASN A 225 -23.08 -39.57 -8.53
CA ASN A 225 -24.32 -40.15 -7.98
C ASN A 225 -24.86 -39.37 -6.77
N SER A 226 -24.00 -38.77 -5.94
CA SER A 226 -24.45 -37.92 -4.82
C SER A 226 -25.01 -36.58 -5.28
N LEU A 227 -24.47 -36.00 -6.36
CA LEU A 227 -24.97 -34.76 -6.97
C LEU A 227 -26.35 -34.93 -7.61
N LEU A 228 -26.60 -36.09 -8.23
CA LEU A 228 -27.86 -36.38 -8.91
C LEU A 228 -29.03 -36.67 -7.96
N ARG A 229 -28.74 -37.14 -6.73
CA ARG A 229 -29.77 -37.53 -5.77
C ARG A 229 -30.34 -36.35 -4.98
N ASP A 230 -29.47 -35.48 -4.48
CA ASP A 230 -29.87 -34.24 -3.79
C ASP A 230 -28.74 -33.19 -3.89
N PRO A 231 -28.78 -32.31 -4.92
CA PRO A 231 -27.76 -31.29 -5.12
C PRO A 231 -27.78 -30.18 -4.06
N TYR A 232 -28.91 -29.98 -3.35
CA TYR A 232 -29.04 -28.93 -2.34
C TYR A 232 -28.52 -29.35 -0.95
N ALA A 233 -28.44 -30.65 -0.66
CA ALA A 233 -27.83 -31.17 0.57
C ALA A 233 -26.37 -30.69 0.74
N LEU A 234 -25.62 -30.59 -0.36
CA LEU A 234 -24.21 -30.21 -0.36
C LEU A 234 -24.04 -28.69 -0.28
N ARG A 235 -23.58 -28.19 0.88
CA ARG A 235 -23.39 -26.75 1.14
C ARG A 235 -22.58 -26.00 0.05
N PRO A 236 -21.49 -26.54 -0.52
CA PRO A 236 -20.76 -25.87 -1.60
C PRO A 236 -21.57 -25.77 -2.91
N VAL A 237 -22.29 -26.83 -3.27
CA VAL A 237 -23.09 -26.92 -4.50
C VAL A 237 -24.30 -26.00 -4.40
N ARG A 238 -25.03 -26.05 -3.27
CA ARG A 238 -26.12 -25.13 -2.96
C ARG A 238 -25.70 -23.67 -3.05
N ARG A 239 -24.56 -23.27 -2.45
CA ARG A 239 -24.04 -21.90 -2.57
C ARG A 239 -23.81 -21.48 -4.03
N LEU A 240 -23.35 -22.40 -4.86
CA LEU A 240 -23.08 -22.15 -6.27
C LEU A 240 -24.39 -21.96 -7.04
N ILE A 241 -25.37 -22.85 -6.80
CA ILE A 241 -26.73 -22.75 -7.36
C ILE A 241 -27.41 -21.44 -6.90
N ASP A 242 -27.36 -21.10 -5.61
CA ASP A 242 -27.95 -19.88 -5.05
C ASP A 242 -27.32 -18.62 -5.65
N ASN A 243 -26.00 -18.61 -5.86
CA ASN A 243 -25.30 -17.49 -6.49
C ASN A 243 -25.63 -17.34 -7.98
N CYS A 244 -25.88 -18.45 -8.69
CA CYS A 244 -26.35 -18.41 -10.07
C CYS A 244 -27.81 -17.92 -10.13
N ALA A 245 -28.68 -18.44 -9.26
CA ALA A 245 -30.07 -18.01 -9.15
C ALA A 245 -30.19 -16.52 -8.81
N PHE A 246 -29.39 -16.01 -7.87
CA PHE A 246 -29.36 -14.59 -7.53
C PHE A 246 -28.85 -13.71 -8.67
N ARG A 247 -27.87 -14.16 -9.46
CA ARG A 247 -27.41 -13.41 -10.63
C ARG A 247 -28.47 -13.29 -11.72
N LEU A 248 -29.27 -14.34 -11.93
CA LEU A 248 -30.35 -14.36 -12.92
C LEU A 248 -31.61 -13.63 -12.43
N TYR A 249 -32.06 -13.91 -11.21
CA TYR A 249 -33.35 -13.47 -10.68
C TYR A 249 -33.26 -12.37 -9.61
N GLY A 250 -32.06 -11.92 -9.26
CA GLY A 250 -31.84 -10.92 -8.21
C GLY A 250 -32.50 -9.56 -8.50
N HIS A 251 -32.82 -9.27 -9.76
CA HIS A 251 -33.57 -8.08 -10.15
C HIS A 251 -35.05 -8.10 -9.74
N TRP A 252 -35.61 -9.29 -9.44
CA TRP A 252 -36.98 -9.44 -8.89
C TRP A 252 -37.04 -9.29 -7.37
N VAL A 253 -35.87 -9.19 -6.70
CA VAL A 253 -35.77 -8.99 -5.26
C VAL A 253 -35.60 -7.50 -4.97
N LYS A 254 -36.64 -6.85 -4.42
CA LYS A 254 -36.59 -5.42 -4.08
C LYS A 254 -35.52 -5.14 -3.01
N LYS A 255 -34.66 -4.15 -3.25
CA LYS A 255 -33.57 -3.73 -2.35
C LYS A 255 -34.12 -2.88 -1.20
N GLY A 256 -34.43 -3.50 -0.05
CA GLY A 256 -34.79 -2.82 1.20
C GLY A 256 -34.05 -3.41 2.41
N GLU A 257 -34.12 -2.76 3.58
CA GLU A 257 -33.28 -3.05 4.76
C GLU A 257 -33.54 -4.41 5.46
N GLN A 258 -34.67 -5.06 5.20
CA GLN A 258 -34.93 -6.43 5.68
C GLN A 258 -34.67 -7.45 4.55
N GLN A 259 -33.40 -7.70 4.26
CA GLN A 259 -32.99 -8.68 3.23
C GLN A 259 -33.00 -10.10 3.80
N ASN A 260 -33.86 -10.97 3.26
CA ASN A 260 -33.70 -12.41 3.42
C ASN A 260 -33.57 -13.07 2.04
N ARG A 261 -32.39 -13.63 1.75
CA ARG A 261 -32.11 -14.37 0.49
C ARG A 261 -33.09 -15.54 0.28
N ALA A 262 -33.75 -16.00 1.35
CA ALA A 262 -34.80 -17.01 1.30
C ALA A 262 -36.08 -16.55 0.57
N ALA A 263 -36.29 -15.25 0.36
CA ALA A 263 -37.46 -14.72 -0.35
C ALA A 263 -37.54 -15.20 -1.81
N LEU A 264 -36.39 -15.50 -2.43
CA LEU A 264 -36.30 -16.09 -3.78
C LEU A 264 -36.90 -17.50 -3.90
N PHE A 265 -37.05 -18.20 -2.78
CA PHE A 265 -37.49 -19.60 -2.73
C PHE A 265 -38.82 -19.76 -1.99
N GLN A 266 -39.54 -18.66 -1.74
CA GLN A 266 -40.87 -18.72 -1.15
C GLN A 266 -41.89 -19.23 -2.18
N HIS A 267 -42.57 -20.33 -1.87
CA HIS A 267 -43.62 -20.92 -2.71
C HIS A 267 -45.02 -20.35 -2.42
N GLN A 268 -45.13 -19.36 -1.52
CA GLN A 268 -46.38 -18.67 -1.19
C GLN A 268 -46.14 -17.15 -1.19
N PRO A 269 -47.04 -16.35 -1.79
CA PRO A 269 -46.93 -14.91 -1.75
C PRO A 269 -47.08 -14.39 -0.31
N PRO A 270 -46.35 -13.32 0.08
CA PRO A 270 -46.53 -12.69 1.38
C PRO A 270 -47.97 -12.19 1.54
N ARG A 271 -48.58 -12.45 2.71
CA ARG A 271 -49.97 -12.07 2.98
C ARG A 271 -50.12 -10.54 3.02
N SER A 272 -51.07 -10.07 2.20
CA SER A 272 -51.75 -8.76 2.16
C SER A 272 -50.91 -7.49 2.00
N PHE A 273 -51.09 -6.86 0.83
CA PHE A 273 -50.93 -5.41 0.67
C PHE A 273 -52.07 -4.70 1.43
N PRO A 274 -51.81 -3.63 2.21
CA PRO A 274 -52.88 -2.79 2.74
C PRO A 274 -53.57 -2.06 1.60
N ILE A 275 -54.88 -2.23 1.51
CA ILE A 275 -55.78 -1.47 0.65
C ILE A 275 -55.78 -0.02 1.11
N MET A 276 -55.90 0.91 0.15
CA MET A 276 -55.96 2.36 0.31
C MET A 276 -56.73 2.78 1.57
N ALA A 277 -56.07 3.58 2.41
CA ALA A 277 -56.68 4.25 3.55
C ALA A 277 -57.81 5.18 3.07
N THR A 278 -59.03 4.90 3.53
CA THR A 278 -60.09 5.89 3.64
C THR A 278 -59.76 6.80 4.82
N GLU A 279 -59.76 8.11 4.56
CA GLU A 279 -59.72 9.16 5.56
C GLU A 279 -60.88 8.98 6.54
N GLU A 280 -60.61 9.02 7.85
CA GLU A 280 -61.55 9.57 8.84
C GLU A 280 -60.80 9.96 10.12
N GLU A 281 -61.19 11.14 10.61
CA GLU A 281 -60.64 11.91 11.71
C GLU A 281 -60.84 11.23 13.08
N GLY A 282 -59.98 11.56 14.04
CA GLY A 282 -60.15 11.10 15.42
C GLY A 282 -59.02 11.51 16.35
N ASP A 283 -58.89 12.81 16.57
CA ASP A 283 -58.04 13.43 17.58
C ASP A 283 -58.52 13.05 19.00
N SER A 284 -57.64 12.54 19.86
CA SER A 284 -57.72 12.76 21.32
C SER A 284 -56.47 12.25 22.06
N ASN A 285 -55.83 13.21 22.71
CA ASN A 285 -54.83 13.07 23.76
C ASN A 285 -55.12 11.97 24.79
N THR A 286 -54.07 11.27 25.23
CA THR A 286 -53.78 11.13 26.68
C THR A 286 -52.30 10.79 26.89
N ILE A 287 -51.61 11.71 27.54
CA ILE A 287 -50.32 11.53 28.21
C ILE A 287 -50.63 10.95 29.59
N THR A 288 -49.97 9.86 29.98
CA THR A 288 -49.61 9.60 31.37
C THR A 288 -48.26 8.90 31.43
N GLU A 289 -47.40 9.50 32.23
CA GLU A 289 -46.14 9.02 32.79
C GLU A 289 -46.32 7.66 33.48
N ASP A 290 -45.35 6.75 33.42
CA ASP A 290 -44.53 6.47 34.61
C ASP A 290 -43.37 5.45 34.37
N GLU A 291 -42.36 5.64 35.21
CA GLU A 291 -41.31 4.71 35.66
C GLU A 291 -40.11 4.36 34.76
N ALA A 292 -39.11 5.24 34.88
CA ALA A 292 -37.71 4.96 34.64
C ALA A 292 -37.12 3.95 35.65
N ALA A 293 -36.28 3.08 35.10
CA ALA A 293 -35.57 2.00 35.75
C ALA A 293 -34.50 2.47 36.75
N LEU A 294 -34.38 1.73 37.87
CA LEU A 294 -33.16 1.69 38.68
C LEU A 294 -33.02 0.36 39.42
N VAL A 295 -32.55 -0.69 38.74
CA VAL A 295 -31.77 -1.79 39.37
C VAL A 295 -30.88 -2.40 38.29
N LEU A 296 -29.56 -2.28 38.44
CA LEU A 296 -28.59 -3.37 38.27
C LEU A 296 -27.22 -2.89 38.75
N ALA A 297 -26.84 -3.43 39.91
CA ALA A 297 -25.44 -3.70 40.25
C ALA A 297 -24.94 -4.87 39.40
#